data_AF-A0A957HNK7-F1
#
_entry.id   AF-A0A957HNK7-F1
#
_cell.length_a   1.000
_cell.length_b   1.000
_cell.length_c   1.000
_cell.angle_alpha   90.00
_cell.angle_beta   90.00
_cell.angle_gamma   90.00
#
_symmetry.space_group_name_H-M   'P 1'
#
loop_
_entity.id
_entity.type
_entity.pdbx_description
1 polymer ?
#
loop_
_entity_poly.entity_id
_entity_poly.type
_entity_poly.pdbx_seq_one_letter_code
_entity_poly.pdbx_strand_id
1 'polypeptide(L)' 'MIPLSWYLIVAAALFSIGLYGVIARRNAIAILMSVELMLNAVNINMIAFWRYRTLID' A
#
# COMPACT_ATOMS: atom_id res chain seq x y z
N MET A 1 6.83 -6.60 -19.97
CA MET A 1 7.42 -6.34 -18.64
C MET A 1 6.63 -5.21 -18.00
N ILE A 2 6.07 -5.41 -16.81
CA ILE A 2 5.28 -4.38 -16.11
C ILE A 2 6.27 -3.45 -15.38
N PRO A 3 6.28 -2.14 -15.67
CA PRO A 3 7.16 -1.20 -14.99
C PRO A 3 6.91 -1.11 -13.48
N LEU A 4 7.96 -0.84 -12.70
CA LEU A 4 7.87 -0.59 -11.25
C LEU A 4 6.83 0.47 -10.90
N SER A 5 6.68 1.50 -11.75
CA SER A 5 5.72 2.59 -11.53
C SER A 5 4.28 2.10 -11.34
N TRP A 6 3.85 1.04 -12.02
CA TRP A 6 2.51 0.47 -11.84
C TRP A 6 2.27 -0.07 -10.43
N TYR A 7 3.27 -0.77 -9.87
CA TYR A 7 3.19 -1.28 -8.50
C TYR A 7 3.17 -0.13 -7.48
N LEU A 8 3.95 0.92 -7.72
CA LEU A 8 3.97 2.11 -6.86
C LEU A 8 2.64 2.86 -6.88
N ILE A 9 2.03 3.03 -8.06
CA ILE A 9 0.73 3.69 -8.20
C ILE A 9 -0.37 2.91 -7.46
N VAL A 10 -0.40 1.59 -7.61
CA VAL A 10 -1.38 0.74 -6.91
C VAL A 10 -1.19 0.80 -5.39
N ALA A 11 0.06 0.71 -4.91
CA ALA A 11 0.35 0.84 -3.49
C ALA A 11 -0.05 2.23 -2.95
N ALA A 12 0.25 3.31 -3.68
CA ALA A 12 -0.15 4.67 -3.30
C ALA A 12 -1.67 4.85 -3.26
N ALA A 13 -2.40 4.28 -4.22
CA ALA A 13 -3.86 4.31 -4.25
C ALA A 13 -4.46 3.57 -3.05
N LEU A 14 -4.00 2.34 -2.76
CA LEU A 14 -4.44 1.56 -1.60
C LEU A 14 -4.13 2.27 -0.28
N PHE A 15 -2.94 2.85 -0.15
CA PHE A 15 -2.56 3.62 1.03
C PHE A 15 -3.45 4.85 1.22
N SER A 16 -3.78 5.57 0.14
CA SER A 16 -4.66 6.74 0.18
C SER A 16 -6.10 6.37 0.57
N ILE A 17 -6.61 5.23 0.09
CA ILE A 17 -7.92 4.69 0.49
C ILE A 17 -7.92 4.33 1.98
N GLY A 18 -6.86 3.65 2.45
CA GLY A 18 -6.69 3.34 3.86
C GLY A 18 -6.60 4.60 4.73
N LEU A 19 -5.84 5.61 4.30
CA LEU A 19 -5.71 6.89 4.97
C LEU A 19 -7.06 7.62 5.08
N TYR A 20 -7.82 7.66 3.98
CA TYR A 20 -9.19 8.19 3.99
C TYR A 20 -10.08 7.41 4.98
N GLY A 21 -9.98 6.07 5.00
CA GLY A 21 -10.69 5.22 5.94
C GLY A 21 -10.37 5.53 7.40
N VAL A 22 -9.10 5.79 7.72
CA VAL A 22 -8.68 6.18 9.09
C VAL A 22 -9.31 7.51 9.52
N ILE A 23 -9.37 8.50 8.63
CA ILE A 23 -9.88 9.84 8.96
C ILE A 23 -11.42 9.87 8.99
N ALA A 24 -12.08 9.15 8.07
CA ALA A 24 -13.54 9.22 7.91
C ALA A 24 -14.32 8.37 8.92
N ARG A 25 -13.69 7.36 9.53
CA ARG A 25 -14.38 6.40 10.41
C ARG A 25 -14.25 6.82 11.88
N ARG A 26 -15.34 6.71 12.63
CA ARG A 26 -15.39 6.95 14.09
C ARG A 26 -15.34 5.66 14.92
N ASN A 27 -15.52 4.50 14.28
CA ASN A 27 -15.46 3.20 14.95
C ASN A 27 -14.02 2.70 14.98
N ALA A 28 -13.52 2.36 16.17
CA ALA A 28 -12.18 1.83 16.38
C ALA A 28 -11.88 0.61 15.50
N ILE A 29 -12.84 -0.32 15.32
CA ILE A 29 -12.64 -1.52 14.49
C ILE A 29 -12.45 -1.12 13.01
N ALA A 30 -13.24 -0.16 12.52
CA ALA A 30 -13.13 0.30 11.14
C ALA A 30 -11.84 1.10 10.88
N ILE A 31 -11.35 1.82 11.89
CA ILE A 31 -10.04 2.47 11.85
C ILE A 31 -8.95 1.40 11.76
N LEU A 32 -9.01 0.36 12.61
CA LEU A 32 -8.03 -0.73 12.61
C LEU A 32 -7.98 -1.46 11.26
N MET A 33 -9.14 -1.77 10.67
CA MET A 33 -9.23 -2.36 9.33
C MET A 33 -8.62 -1.44 8.25
N SER A 34 -8.79 -0.12 8.38
CA SER A 34 -8.18 0.84 7.45
C SER A 34 -6.66 0.90 7.62
N VAL A 35 -6.15 0.76 8.85
CA VAL A 35 -4.71 0.65 9.13
C VAL A 35 -4.13 -0.64 8.56
N GLU A 36 -4.81 -1.79 8.70
CA GLU A 36 -4.39 -3.05 8.07
C GLU A 36 -4.29 -2.93 6.55
N LEU A 37 -5.22 -2.20 5.92
CA LEU A 37 -5.16 -1.90 4.49
C LEU A 37 -3.94 -1.03 4.13
N MET A 38 -3.65 0.01 4.91
CA MET A 38 -2.44 0.84 4.75
C MET A 38 -1.16 0.01 4.89
N LEU A 39 -1.09 -0.88 5.87
CA LEU A 39 0.06 -1.76 6.09
C LEU A 39 0.24 -2.75 4.93
N ASN A 40 -0.84 -3.28 4.36
CA ASN A 40 -0.78 -4.10 3.16
C ASN A 40 -0.23 -3.32 1.95
N ALA A 41 -0.63 -2.06 1.77
CA ALA A 41 -0.09 -1.21 0.71
C ALA A 41 1.44 -0.98 0.86
N VAL A 42 1.91 -0.77 2.08
CA VAL A 42 3.36 -0.65 2.37
C VAL A 42 4.11 -1.95 2.08
N ASN A 43 3.53 -3.12 2.41
CA ASN A 43 4.13 -4.41 2.08
C ASN A 43 4.28 -4.62 0.57
N ILE A 44 3.25 -4.27 -0.22
CA ILE A 44 3.33 -4.31 -1.69
C ILE A 44 4.48 -3.45 -2.20
N ASN A 45 4.61 -2.23 -1.66
CA ASN A 45 5.66 -1.30 -2.03
C ASN A 45 7.06 -1.85 -1.71
N MET A 46 7.27 -2.43 -0.52
CA MET A 46 8.53 -3.08 -0.15
C MET A 46 8.88 -4.26 -1.08
N ILE A 47 7.92 -5.14 -1.36
CA ILE A 47 8.14 -6.31 -2.22
C ILE A 47 8.46 -5.87 -3.66
N ALA A 48 7.80 -4.84 -4.16
CA ALA A 48 8.06 -4.29 -5.49
C ALA A 48 9.50 -3.75 -5.60
N PHE A 49 9.98 -3.03 -4.59
CA PHE A 49 11.36 -2.55 -4.55
C PHE A 49 12.38 -3.67 -4.39
N TRP A 50 12.09 -4.68 -3.56
CA TRP A 50 12.95 -5.85 -3.41
C TRP A 50 13.12 -6.59 -4.74
N ARG A 51 12.00 -6.86 -5.42
CA ARG A 51 12.01 -7.51 -6.74
C ARG A 51 12.73 -6.67 -7.79
N TYR A 52 12.53 -5.35 -7.80
CA TYR A 52 13.19 -4.46 -8.75
C TYR A 52 14.72 -4.45 -8.57
N ARG A 53 15.21 -4.42 -7.33
CA ARG A 53 16.66 -4.53 -7.06
C ARG A 53 17.24 -5.87 -7.52
N THR A 54 16.60 -6.98 -7.16
CA THR A 54 17.04 -8.33 -7.59
C THR A 54 17.00 -8.54 -9.11
N LEU A 55 16.22 -7.74 -9.86
CA LEU A 55 16.21 -7.81 -11.33
C LEU A 55 17.33 -6.98 -11.97
N ILE A 56 17.96 -6.08 -11.23
CA ILE A 56 19.05 -5.22 -11.68
C ILE A 56 20.42 -5.81 -11.32
N ASP A 57 20.50 -6.55 -10.21
CA ASP A 57 21.66 -7.37 -9.81
C ASP A 57 21.79 -8.64 -10.69
#